data_AF-A0A2G9FNA1-F1
#
_entry.id   AF-A0A2G9FNA1-F1
#
_cell.length_a   1.000
_cell.length_b   1.000
_cell.length_c   1.000
_cell.angle_alpha   90.00
_cell.angle_beta   90.00
_cell.angle_gamma   90.00
#
_symmetry.space_group_name_H-M   'P 1'
#
loop_
_entity.id
_entity.type
_entity.pdbx_description
1 polymer ?
#
loop_
_entity_poly.entity_id
_entity_poly.type
_entity_poly.pdbx_seq_one_letter_code
_entity_poly.pdbx_strand_id
1 'polypeptide(L)'
;MKLYRQSNTYFFMLINEFLYNGKLIEGMAISLKYKIYKIKDNTEFLFKSDDEELIEQSIGANGIYIHSYVKCYFDKEKVINIIIDEKGLEKIGFRVEYEIDGYFKLIKNELTQVSKKLFYKIMKEGIELELFDISGNKPTQVIGYTAYEIK
;
A
#
# COMPACT_ATOMS: atom_id res chain seq x y z
N MET A 1 -17.36 -15.39 -13.38
CA MET A 1 -16.42 -14.27 -13.51
C MET A 1 -16.80 -13.11 -12.60
N LYS A 2 -16.17 -13.08 -11.42
CA LYS A 2 -16.19 -11.95 -10.49
C LYS A 2 -15.13 -10.92 -10.92
N LEU A 3 -15.37 -9.65 -10.58
CA LEU A 3 -14.49 -8.53 -10.90
C LEU A 3 -13.95 -7.92 -9.62
N TYR A 4 -12.67 -7.55 -9.62
CA TYR A 4 -12.00 -7.10 -8.41
C TYR A 4 -11.18 -5.83 -8.64
N ARG A 5 -11.10 -5.01 -7.58
CA ARG A 5 -10.01 -4.06 -7.37
C ARG A 5 -8.93 -4.69 -6.50
N GLN A 6 -7.69 -4.29 -6.71
CA GLN A 6 -6.55 -4.71 -5.89
C GLN A 6 -6.18 -3.59 -4.90
N SER A 7 -5.73 -4.00 -3.72
CA SER A 7 -4.96 -3.17 -2.79
C SER A 7 -3.60 -3.79 -2.52
N ASN A 8 -2.58 -2.97 -2.26
CA ASN A 8 -1.26 -3.41 -1.78
C ASN A 8 -0.96 -2.85 -0.40
N THR A 9 -0.37 -3.67 0.47
CA THR A 9 0.05 -3.29 1.81
C THR A 9 1.51 -2.84 1.81
N TYR A 10 1.75 -1.57 2.14
CA TYR A 10 3.07 -0.93 2.24
C TYR A 10 3.53 -0.87 3.69
N PHE A 11 4.70 -1.43 3.97
CA PHE A 11 5.24 -1.61 5.31
C PHE A 11 6.33 -0.58 5.63
N PHE A 12 6.11 0.18 6.70
CA PHE A 12 7.08 1.07 7.32
C PHE A 12 7.87 0.29 8.36
N MET A 13 9.09 -0.07 7.98
CA MET A 13 10.02 -0.82 8.81
C MET A 13 10.62 0.08 9.89
N LEU A 14 10.74 -0.46 11.10
CA LEU A 14 11.43 0.18 12.21
C LEU A 14 12.88 -0.31 12.28
N ILE A 15 13.79 0.53 12.78
CA ILE A 15 15.14 0.11 13.18
C ILE A 15 15.05 -0.88 14.34
N ASN A 16 14.25 -0.53 15.35
CA ASN A 16 13.97 -1.34 16.52
C ASN A 16 12.50 -1.19 16.90
N GLU A 17 11.94 -2.24 17.48
CA GLU A 17 10.60 -2.19 18.09
C GLU A 17 10.55 -1.18 19.25
N PHE A 18 9.36 -0.63 19.52
CA PHE A 18 9.17 0.31 20.63
C PHE A 18 7.84 0.14 21.35
N LEU A 19 7.81 0.50 22.63
CA LEU A 19 6.63 0.35 23.47
C LEU A 19 5.68 1.54 23.28
N TYR A 20 4.46 1.27 22.80
CA TYR A 20 3.39 2.26 22.71
C TYR A 20 2.15 1.76 23.45
N ASN A 21 1.73 2.47 24.51
CA ASN A 21 0.59 2.10 25.37
C ASN A 21 0.62 0.62 25.82
N GLY A 22 1.78 0.16 26.30
CA GLY A 22 1.95 -1.20 26.81
C GLY A 22 2.00 -2.30 25.75
N LYS A 23 2.03 -1.94 24.45
CA LYS A 23 2.21 -2.90 23.34
C LYS A 23 3.49 -2.59 22.58
N LEU A 24 4.25 -3.63 22.26
CA LEU A 24 5.48 -3.53 21.49
C LEU A 24 5.12 -3.44 20.01
N ILE A 25 5.47 -2.33 19.38
CA ILE A 25 5.22 -2.04 17.98
C ILE A 25 6.45 -2.47 17.18
N GLU A 26 6.26 -3.42 16.28
CA GLU A 26 7.32 -4.00 15.44
C GLU A 26 7.36 -3.37 14.04
N GLY A 27 6.32 -2.63 13.67
CA GLY A 27 6.25 -1.92 12.42
C GLY A 27 4.87 -1.31 12.19
N MET A 28 4.74 -0.55 11.11
CA MET A 28 3.50 0.11 10.73
C MET A 28 3.21 -0.19 9.27
N ALA A 29 1.95 -0.15 8.85
CA ALA A 29 1.62 -0.33 7.44
C ALA A 29 0.39 0.47 7.04
N ILE A 30 0.29 0.75 5.73
CA ILE A 30 -0.94 1.20 5.10
C ILE A 30 -1.28 0.25 3.96
N SER A 31 -2.56 0.18 3.62
CA SER A 31 -2.99 -0.43 2.37
C SER A 31 -3.44 0.66 1.40
N LEU A 32 -3.07 0.50 0.13
CA LEU A 32 -3.46 1.39 -0.96
C LEU A 32 -4.34 0.62 -1.94
N LYS A 33 -5.62 0.99 -2.00
CA LYS A 33 -6.57 0.45 -2.96
C LYS A 33 -6.56 1.26 -4.23
N TYR A 34 -6.55 0.58 -5.37
CA TYR A 34 -6.41 1.21 -6.67
C TYR A 34 -7.70 1.20 -7.47
N LYS A 35 -7.90 2.29 -8.22
CA LYS A 35 -8.74 2.34 -9.40
C LYS A 35 -7.83 2.56 -10.60
N ILE A 36 -7.72 1.55 -11.44
CA ILE A 36 -6.83 1.55 -12.60
C ILE A 36 -7.69 1.81 -13.82
N TYR A 37 -7.30 2.73 -14.69
CA TYR A 37 -8.07 3.08 -15.88
C TYR A 37 -7.22 2.86 -17.12
N LYS A 38 -7.80 2.25 -18.15
CA LYS A 38 -7.24 2.21 -19.50
C LYS A 38 -7.36 3.61 -20.10
N ILE A 39 -6.26 4.20 -20.56
CA ILE A 39 -6.28 5.56 -21.11
C ILE A 39 -7.08 5.62 -22.42
N LYS A 40 -7.00 4.58 -23.25
CA LYS A 40 -7.61 4.54 -24.59
C LYS A 40 -9.10 4.92 -24.60
N ASP A 41 -9.85 4.46 -23.61
CA ASP A 41 -11.31 4.59 -23.54
C ASP A 41 -11.79 5.06 -22.15
N ASN A 42 -10.86 5.39 -21.24
CA ASN A 42 -11.12 5.76 -19.86
C ASN A 42 -11.94 4.72 -19.07
N THR A 43 -11.91 3.45 -19.48
CA THR A 43 -12.60 2.37 -18.77
C THR A 43 -11.78 1.85 -17.59
N GLU A 44 -12.46 1.46 -16.52
CA GLU A 44 -11.79 0.85 -15.36
C GLU A 44 -11.28 -0.55 -15.73
N PHE A 45 -9.99 -0.79 -15.46
CA PHE A 45 -9.39 -2.11 -15.50
C PHE A 45 -9.70 -2.83 -14.19
N LEU A 46 -10.41 -3.95 -14.31
CA LEU A 46 -10.78 -4.81 -13.19
C LEU A 46 -10.14 -6.18 -13.39
N PHE A 47 -9.62 -6.74 -12.31
CA PHE A 47 -9.07 -8.09 -12.30
C PHE A 47 -10.21 -9.10 -12.31
N LYS A 48 -10.03 -10.21 -13.01
CA LYS A 48 -11.04 -11.25 -13.18
C LYS A 48 -10.62 -12.51 -12.43
N SER A 49 -11.58 -13.12 -11.75
CA SER A 49 -11.43 -14.49 -11.26
C SER A 49 -12.75 -15.22 -11.34
N ASP A 50 -12.70 -16.53 -11.59
CA ASP A 50 -13.86 -17.42 -11.47
C ASP A 50 -13.95 -18.06 -10.07
N ASP A 51 -12.90 -17.94 -9.25
CA ASP A 51 -12.79 -18.49 -7.90
C ASP A 51 -12.83 -17.40 -6.81
N GLU A 52 -12.73 -17.79 -5.53
CA GLU A 52 -12.60 -16.86 -4.39
C GLU A 52 -11.22 -16.16 -4.30
N GLU A 53 -10.23 -16.62 -5.07
CA GLU A 53 -8.88 -16.07 -5.10
C GLU A 53 -8.55 -15.39 -6.44
N LEU A 54 -7.77 -14.30 -6.39
CA LEU A 54 -7.33 -13.57 -7.59
C LEU A 54 -6.31 -14.38 -8.40
N ILE A 55 -6.68 -14.76 -9.62
CA ILE A 55 -5.80 -15.47 -10.56
C ILE A 55 -4.79 -14.51 -11.22
N GLU A 56 -5.17 -13.24 -11.44
CA GLU A 56 -4.35 -12.22 -12.11
C GLU A 56 -4.12 -11.00 -11.21
N GLN A 57 -2.86 -10.55 -11.11
CA GLN A 57 -2.45 -9.37 -10.34
C GLN A 57 -1.61 -8.37 -11.17
N SER A 58 -1.45 -8.63 -12.46
CA SER A 58 -0.71 -7.77 -13.38
C SER A 58 -1.64 -6.86 -14.17
N ILE A 59 -1.22 -5.63 -14.36
CA ILE A 59 -1.85 -4.68 -15.28
C ILE A 59 -1.20 -4.80 -16.66
N GLY A 60 -1.90 -5.43 -17.59
CA GLY A 60 -1.40 -5.68 -18.94
C GLY A 60 -0.57 -6.95 -19.08
N ALA A 61 0.18 -7.07 -20.18
CA ALA A 61 1.00 -8.25 -20.47
C ALA A 61 2.28 -8.29 -19.60
N ASN A 62 2.80 -9.50 -19.36
CA ASN A 62 4.14 -9.75 -18.79
C ASN A 62 4.35 -9.40 -17.30
N GLY A 63 3.38 -9.67 -16.41
CA GLY A 63 3.65 -9.63 -14.97
C GLY A 63 3.93 -8.22 -14.42
N ILE A 64 3.39 -7.19 -15.07
CA ILE A 64 3.55 -5.80 -14.64
C ILE A 64 2.64 -5.53 -13.45
N TYR A 65 3.21 -5.33 -12.26
CA TYR A 65 2.42 -5.05 -11.04
C TYR A 65 2.24 -3.56 -10.79
N ILE A 66 1.08 -3.15 -10.27
CA ILE A 66 0.77 -1.75 -9.98
C ILE A 66 1.75 -1.10 -8.99
N HIS A 67 2.24 -1.85 -8.00
CA HIS A 67 3.24 -1.37 -7.05
C HIS A 67 4.63 -1.12 -7.67
N SER A 68 4.83 -1.45 -8.95
CA SER A 68 6.01 -1.02 -9.71
C SER A 68 5.95 0.47 -10.01
N TYR A 69 4.75 1.05 -10.15
CA TYR A 69 4.51 2.45 -10.49
C TYR A 69 3.98 3.28 -9.33
N VAL A 70 3.32 2.65 -8.36
CA VAL A 70 2.90 3.32 -7.12
C VAL A 70 3.87 2.98 -6.00
N LYS A 71 4.59 3.98 -5.53
CA LYS A 71 5.58 3.86 -4.46
C LYS A 71 5.13 4.65 -3.24
N CYS A 72 5.27 4.05 -2.07
CA CYS A 72 5.08 4.73 -0.80
C CYS A 72 6.45 4.96 -0.16
N TYR A 73 6.61 6.11 0.46
CA TYR A 73 7.82 6.54 1.14
C TYR A 73 7.46 6.98 2.55
N PHE A 74 8.34 6.66 3.49
CA PHE A 74 8.36 7.37 4.75
C PHE A 74 8.84 8.81 4.52
N ASP A 75 8.15 9.75 5.14
CA ASP A 75 8.47 11.18 5.10
C ASP A 75 8.30 11.75 6.50
N LYS A 76 9.31 12.43 7.05
CA LYS A 76 9.27 12.92 8.43
C LYS A 76 8.20 14.00 8.65
N GLU A 77 7.88 14.77 7.62
CA GLU A 77 6.93 15.88 7.70
C GLU A 77 5.51 15.40 7.37
N LYS A 78 5.37 14.65 6.28
CA LYS A 78 4.06 14.16 5.78
C LYS A 78 3.64 12.84 6.41
N VAL A 79 4.53 12.14 7.11
CA VAL A 79 4.43 10.76 7.60
C VAL A 79 4.42 9.73 6.47
N ILE A 80 3.60 9.99 5.45
CA ILE A 80 3.40 9.14 4.28
C ILE A 80 3.56 10.04 3.05
N ASN A 81 4.42 9.64 2.11
CA ASN A 81 4.52 10.25 0.81
C ASN A 81 4.29 9.19 -0.28
N ILE A 82 3.25 9.35 -1.10
CA ILE A 82 2.90 8.41 -2.17
C ILE A 82 3.21 9.07 -3.50
N ILE A 83 4.01 8.39 -4.32
CA ILE A 83 4.43 8.85 -5.64
C ILE A 83 3.91 7.85 -6.67
N ILE A 84 3.29 8.37 -7.71
CA ILE A 84 2.83 7.62 -8.88
C ILE A 84 3.75 7.97 -10.05
N ASP A 85 4.32 6.96 -10.71
CA ASP A 85 4.99 7.12 -12.00
C ASP A 85 3.95 7.21 -13.13
N GLU A 86 3.33 8.39 -13.25
CA GLU A 86 2.30 8.67 -14.26
C GLU A 86 2.82 8.45 -15.67
N LYS A 87 4.05 8.91 -15.97
CA LYS A 87 4.67 8.75 -17.30
C LYS A 87 4.93 7.27 -17.63
N GLY A 88 5.34 6.47 -16.66
CA GLY A 88 5.51 5.03 -16.82
C GLY A 88 4.18 4.33 -17.10
N LEU A 89 3.14 4.66 -16.33
CA LEU A 89 1.78 4.14 -16.53
C LEU A 89 1.20 4.54 -17.90
N GLU A 90 1.38 5.80 -18.30
CA GLU A 90 0.91 6.30 -19.60
C GLU A 90 1.51 5.52 -20.77
N LYS A 91 2.81 5.19 -20.71
CA LYS A 91 3.50 4.41 -21.73
C LYS A 91 2.93 3.00 -21.90
N ILE A 92 2.38 2.42 -20.84
CA ILE A 92 1.72 1.11 -20.87
C ILE A 92 0.20 1.21 -21.02
N GLY A 93 -0.33 2.42 -21.25
CA GLY A 93 -1.73 2.67 -21.57
C GLY A 93 -2.66 2.75 -20.35
N PHE A 94 -2.12 2.99 -19.16
CA PHE A 94 -2.89 3.06 -17.92
C PHE A 94 -2.72 4.40 -17.19
N ARG A 95 -3.69 4.76 -16.38
CA ARG A 95 -3.57 5.74 -15.30
C ARG A 95 -4.12 5.12 -14.01
N VAL A 96 -3.70 5.60 -12.86
CA VAL A 96 -4.17 5.07 -11.57
C VAL A 96 -4.58 6.18 -10.63
N GLU A 97 -5.69 5.93 -9.94
CA GLU A 97 -6.09 6.65 -8.73
C GLU A 97 -5.95 5.71 -7.55
N TYR A 98 -5.69 6.24 -6.36
CA TYR A 98 -5.57 5.45 -5.15
C TYR A 98 -6.35 6.08 -3.98
N GLU A 99 -6.70 5.23 -3.03
CA GLU A 99 -7.11 5.64 -1.70
C GLU A 99 -6.36 4.81 -0.64
N ILE A 100 -6.05 5.43 0.50
CA ILE A 100 -5.59 4.66 1.67
C ILE A 100 -6.82 4.03 2.30
N ASP A 101 -7.01 2.72 2.10
CA ASP A 101 -8.17 1.96 2.58
C ASP A 101 -7.93 1.31 3.96
N GLY A 102 -6.69 1.35 4.46
CA GLY A 102 -6.34 0.75 5.74
C GLY A 102 -5.08 1.33 6.35
N TYR A 103 -5.06 1.36 7.68
CA TYR A 103 -3.90 1.72 8.50
C TYR A 103 -3.69 0.59 9.52
N PHE A 104 -2.45 0.18 9.71
CA PHE A 104 -2.14 -1.00 10.50
C PHE A 104 -0.91 -0.74 11.38
N LYS A 105 -0.86 -1.48 12.48
CA LYS A 105 0.35 -1.68 13.28
C LYS A 105 0.67 -3.17 13.31
N LEU A 106 1.96 -3.48 13.35
CA LEU A 106 2.46 -4.82 13.53
C LEU A 106 2.78 -5.05 15.01
N ILE A 107 2.18 -6.10 15.58
CA ILE A 107 2.44 -6.56 16.95
C ILE A 107 2.52 -8.08 16.90
N LYS A 108 3.58 -8.68 17.43
CA LYS A 108 3.79 -10.14 17.44
C LYS A 108 3.61 -10.76 16.06
N ASN A 109 4.20 -10.14 15.03
CA ASN A 109 4.06 -10.52 13.63
C ASN A 109 2.63 -10.48 13.04
N GLU A 110 1.67 -9.84 13.71
CA GLU A 110 0.30 -9.70 13.22
C GLU A 110 -0.05 -8.24 12.89
N LEU A 111 -0.53 -8.01 11.68
CA LEU A 111 -1.06 -6.71 11.26
C LEU A 111 -2.45 -6.50 11.86
N THR A 112 -2.56 -5.57 12.80
CA THR A 112 -3.83 -5.15 13.38
C THR A 112 -4.25 -3.82 12.80
N GLN A 113 -5.46 -3.73 12.25
CA GLN A 113 -6.02 -2.48 11.75
C GLN A 113 -6.22 -1.47 12.89
N VAL A 114 -5.91 -0.21 12.62
CA VAL A 114 -6.07 0.92 13.53
C VAL A 114 -6.74 2.08 12.81
N SER A 115 -7.25 3.04 13.58
CA SER A 115 -7.74 4.29 12.98
C SER A 115 -6.58 5.12 12.43
N LYS A 116 -6.86 5.93 11.39
CA LYS A 116 -5.91 6.94 10.86
C LYS A 116 -5.32 7.79 11.98
N LYS A 117 -6.16 8.29 12.89
CA LYS A 117 -5.71 9.14 14.01
C LYS A 117 -4.70 8.42 14.91
N LEU A 118 -4.95 7.14 15.22
CA LEU A 118 -4.03 6.36 16.05
C LEU A 118 -2.73 6.05 15.28
N PHE A 119 -2.83 5.67 14.00
CA PHE A 119 -1.68 5.44 13.15
C PHE A 119 -0.71 6.63 13.14
N TYR A 120 -1.23 7.83 12.85
CA TYR A 120 -0.40 9.03 12.79
C TYR A 120 0.20 9.40 14.15
N LYS A 121 -0.47 9.08 15.27
CA LYS A 121 0.13 9.27 16.60
C LYS A 121 1.33 8.35 16.82
N ILE A 122 1.18 7.05 16.51
CA ILE A 122 2.26 6.07 16.65
C ILE A 122 3.43 6.40 15.72
N MET A 123 3.14 6.76 14.46
CA MET A 123 4.18 7.17 13.51
C MET A 123 4.95 8.39 14.00
N LYS A 124 4.27 9.42 14.53
CA LYS A 124 4.93 10.63 15.05
C LYS A 124 5.85 10.33 16.23
N GLU A 125 5.41 9.50 17.16
CA GLU A 125 6.25 9.08 18.28
C GLU A 125 7.49 8.31 17.79
N GLY A 126 7.32 7.37 16.86
CA GLY A 126 8.45 6.68 16.26
C GLY A 126 9.36 7.58 15.39
N ILE A 127 8.83 8.66 14.81
CA ILE A 127 9.62 9.70 14.12
C ILE A 127 10.49 10.47 15.12
N GLU A 128 9.91 10.89 16.25
CA GLU A 128 10.62 11.60 17.34
C GLU A 128 11.72 10.73 17.96
N LEU A 129 11.52 9.41 18.00
CA LEU A 129 12.50 8.41 18.41
C LEU A 129 13.46 7.97 17.28
N GLU A 130 13.36 8.59 16.10
CA GLU A 130 14.20 8.32 14.92
C GLU A 130 14.17 6.87 14.40
N LEU A 131 13.07 6.14 14.62
CA LEU A 131 13.00 4.70 14.33
C LEU A 131 12.67 4.34 12.88
N PHE A 132 12.21 5.29 12.05
CA PHE A 132 11.70 5.00 10.69
C PHE A 132 12.59 5.50 9.55
N ASP A 133 13.61 6.34 9.82
CA ASP A 133 14.41 6.98 8.77
C ASP A 133 15.52 6.05 8.24
N ILE A 134 15.11 5.03 7.48
CA ILE A 134 16.01 4.00 6.92
C ILE A 134 15.78 3.77 5.43
N SER A 135 16.77 3.17 4.78
CA SER A 135 16.73 2.84 3.34
C SER A 135 15.54 1.94 2.96
N GLY A 136 15.14 1.03 3.85
CA GLY A 136 13.99 0.14 3.67
C GLY A 136 12.63 0.86 3.56
N ASN A 137 12.57 2.16 3.88
CA ASN A 137 11.37 2.98 3.74
C ASN A 137 11.46 4.00 2.60
N LYS A 138 12.47 3.87 1.71
CA LYS A 138 12.73 4.78 0.58
C LYS A 138 12.98 4.04 -0.76
N PRO A 139 11.98 3.34 -1.34
CA PRO A 139 10.58 3.25 -0.93
C PRO A 139 10.33 2.14 0.11
N THR A 140 9.15 2.17 0.72
CA THR A 140 8.67 1.10 1.60
C THR A 140 8.38 -0.18 0.82
N GLN A 141 8.44 -1.30 1.52
CA GLN A 141 8.23 -2.62 0.95
C GLN A 141 6.74 -2.93 0.81
N VAL A 142 6.36 -3.64 -0.24
CA VAL A 142 5.02 -4.25 -0.35
C VAL A 142 5.08 -5.64 0.26
N ILE A 143 4.26 -5.89 1.28
CA ILE A 143 4.26 -7.14 2.05
C ILE A 143 2.98 -7.97 1.85
N GLY A 144 2.04 -7.47 1.08
CA GLY A 144 0.78 -8.17 0.84
C GLY A 144 -0.12 -7.47 -0.17
N TYR A 145 -1.20 -8.15 -0.51
CA TYR A 145 -2.26 -7.62 -1.34
C TYR A 145 -3.63 -8.07 -0.82
N THR A 146 -4.67 -7.38 -1.26
CA THR A 146 -6.07 -7.72 -0.95
C THR A 146 -6.94 -7.50 -2.17
N ALA A 147 -7.89 -8.41 -2.39
CA ALA A 147 -8.87 -8.35 -3.46
C ALA A 147 -10.20 -7.77 -2.95
N TYR A 148 -10.78 -6.84 -3.68
CA TYR A 148 -12.10 -6.27 -3.38
C TYR A 148 -13.07 -6.56 -4.51
N GLU A 149 -14.00 -7.49 -4.28
CA GLU A 149 -15.04 -7.82 -5.25
C GLU A 149 -15.93 -6.60 -5.53
N ILE A 150 -16.15 -6.32 -6.81
CA ILE A 150 -17.10 -5.33 -7.31
C ILE A 150 -18.45 -6.02 -7.46
N LYS A 151 -19.45 -5.54 -6.70
CA LYS A 151 -20.84 -6.00 -6.77
C LYS A 151 -21.65 -5.19 -7.78
#